data_AF-A0A914ALV9-F1
#
_entry.id   AF-A0A914ALV9-F1
#
_cell.length_a   1.000
_cell.length_b   1.000
_cell.length_c   1.000
_cell.angle_alpha   90.00
_cell.angle_beta   90.00
_cell.angle_gamma   90.00
#
_symmetry.space_group_name_H-M   'P 1'
#
loop_
_entity.id
_entity.type
_entity.pdbx_description
1 polymer ?
#
loop_
_entity_poly.entity_id
_entity_poly.type
_entity_poly.pdbx_seq_one_letter_code
_entity_poly.pdbx_strand_id
1 'polypeptide(L)'
;MTTKVSEASEYRTLLLPPSKHGGIPSFNCYYSTPIASSSQSQTGETSPRVPARKIWPWSFWLLLKFIGLYNYRRIVAQRRCDLCRLAVLQRRYRERGEEERSGWLYPGAVDEQTDETEAENTAEVPMICVLDADINPAKGGTGAGDAETTDGCQVCRSMWWDSGGLCRPYSETDIGVCEWNHRGSTVLSVIWSLVLFAFTLFEMSLKIEYLGGKKRDFVPFISYITHILFNMSIPALILLTNFRHMQMDRRRLRRVHGFRWWKALSIRYIVRRVQHLELGHQLPCRGFLTVCLGWPLFNGMYSLIFYVTMGGSLWQAKLSLVFCVVCMIVWGTFCYLVLLLRLAFLQQQRLELGFLWKHVGEVDICRRRLAMYAEDLGSMRRLVSIWIIMVAAISSWAFSSLLYWEYLAISGGVKVKHDYFVAFNINIWSTNAMFLALPLLAVGGVDLKGTWSQFKQSISQMRCETHDAFWDKILAFCEEQSPVTKVKMLTLMFSALGLFLGLHLSMENQDVYMPTQETHFLTPPDNASYFTHS
;
A
#
# COMPACT_ATOMS: atom_id res chain seq x y z
N MET A 1 -33.33 -9.62 26.19
CA MET A 1 -32.71 -10.67 25.37
C MET A 1 -31.56 -10.04 24.59
N THR A 2 -30.34 -10.19 25.10
CA THR A 2 -29.12 -9.57 24.59
C THR A 2 -28.15 -10.67 24.19
N THR A 3 -28.17 -11.05 22.92
CA THR A 3 -27.20 -11.99 22.35
C THR A 3 -25.90 -11.27 22.05
N LYS A 4 -24.86 -11.62 22.81
CA LYS A 4 -23.46 -11.22 22.58
C LYS A 4 -23.00 -11.78 21.23
N VAL A 5 -22.53 -10.88 20.36
CA VAL A 5 -21.87 -11.22 19.09
C VAL A 5 -20.48 -11.80 19.39
N SER A 6 -20.32 -13.07 19.05
CA SER A 6 -19.10 -13.88 19.18
C SER A 6 -18.39 -13.94 17.82
N GLU A 7 -17.76 -12.85 17.38
CA GLU A 7 -16.97 -12.81 16.13
C GLU A 7 -15.49 -12.44 16.33
N ALA A 8 -15.05 -12.23 17.57
CA ALA A 8 -13.66 -11.84 17.86
C ALA A 8 -12.67 -13.02 18.04
N SER A 9 -13.12 -14.29 17.94
CA SER A 9 -12.28 -15.45 18.30
C SER A 9 -11.48 -16.06 17.14
N GLU A 10 -11.92 -15.89 15.89
CA GLU A 10 -11.28 -16.57 14.73
C GLU A 10 -10.01 -15.90 14.21
N TYR A 11 -9.77 -14.63 14.55
CA TYR A 11 -8.56 -13.92 14.10
C TYR A 11 -7.35 -14.06 15.05
N ARG A 12 -7.50 -14.75 16.19
CA ARG A 12 -6.42 -14.95 17.16
C ARG A 12 -5.43 -16.04 16.73
N THR A 13 -5.86 -16.97 15.89
CA THR A 13 -5.12 -18.20 15.54
C THR A 13 -4.08 -17.99 14.44
N LEU A 14 -4.10 -16.86 13.71
CA LEU A 14 -3.15 -16.56 12.63
C LEU A 14 -1.96 -15.68 13.04
N LEU A 15 -1.93 -15.19 14.29
CA LEU A 15 -0.89 -14.27 14.79
C LEU A 15 0.05 -14.89 15.84
N LEU A 16 -0.13 -16.17 16.16
CA LEU A 16 0.73 -16.93 17.05
C LEU A 16 1.34 -18.11 16.27
N PRO A 17 2.65 -18.38 16.40
CA PRO A 17 3.21 -19.62 15.87
C PRO A 17 2.48 -20.83 16.48
N PRO A 18 2.33 -21.95 15.76
CA PRO A 18 1.66 -23.12 16.29
C PRO A 18 2.42 -23.62 17.53
N SER A 19 1.82 -23.48 18.71
CA SER A 19 2.34 -24.07 19.94
C SER A 19 2.07 -25.57 19.91
N LYS A 20 3.12 -26.36 19.74
CA LYS A 20 3.05 -27.79 20.09
C LYS A 20 2.91 -27.88 21.61
N HIS A 21 1.78 -28.44 22.02
CA HIS A 21 1.34 -28.82 23.37
C HIS A 21 0.33 -27.89 24.06
N GLY A 22 -0.77 -28.54 24.46
CA GLY A 22 -1.95 -27.96 25.07
C GLY A 22 -1.72 -27.58 26.53
N GLY A 23 -2.36 -26.47 26.89
CA GLY A 23 -2.40 -25.89 28.22
C GLY A 23 -2.88 -24.46 28.06
N ILE A 24 -4.10 -24.17 28.51
CA ILE A 24 -4.65 -22.81 28.55
C ILE A 24 -3.78 -21.99 29.51
N PRO A 25 -3.07 -20.93 29.09
CA PRO A 25 -2.32 -20.09 30.00
C PRO A 25 -3.15 -18.86 30.37
N SER A 26 -3.33 -18.69 31.68
CA SER A 26 -3.49 -17.38 32.30
C SER A 26 -2.39 -16.43 31.83
N PHE A 27 -2.75 -15.19 31.50
CA PHE A 27 -1.84 -14.09 31.19
C PHE A 27 -0.91 -13.80 32.39
N ASN A 28 0.17 -14.58 32.51
CA ASN A 28 1.32 -14.21 33.34
C ASN A 28 2.32 -13.49 32.44
N CYS A 29 2.73 -12.30 32.88
CA CYS A 29 3.75 -11.44 32.30
C CYS A 29 5.12 -12.13 32.20
N TYR A 30 5.27 -13.06 31.25
CA TYR A 30 6.56 -13.49 30.73
C TYR A 30 6.96 -12.59 29.55
N TYR A 31 7.25 -11.32 29.84
CA TYR A 31 8.11 -10.47 29.00
C TYR A 31 9.41 -10.14 29.75
N SER A 32 9.91 -11.13 30.48
CA SER A 32 11.19 -11.12 31.17
C SER A 32 11.97 -12.38 30.85
N THR A 33 12.06 -12.74 29.57
CA THR A 33 13.37 -13.21 29.11
C THR A 33 14.13 -11.96 28.70
N PRO A 34 15.03 -11.42 29.55
CA PRO A 34 16.10 -10.59 29.02
C PRO A 34 16.72 -11.34 27.85
N ILE A 35 17.22 -10.60 26.86
CA ILE A 35 18.20 -11.13 25.91
C ILE A 35 19.25 -11.83 26.77
N ALA A 36 19.15 -13.16 26.87
CA ALA A 36 20.06 -13.93 27.66
C ALA A 36 21.39 -13.80 26.92
N SER A 37 22.28 -12.98 27.47
CA SER A 37 23.70 -13.13 27.26
C SER A 37 24.02 -14.57 27.65
N SER A 38 24.00 -15.46 26.67
CA SER A 38 24.51 -16.81 26.82
C SER A 38 26.01 -16.68 27.02
N SER A 39 26.42 -16.43 28.26
CA SER A 39 27.78 -16.66 28.74
C SER A 39 27.98 -18.17 28.81
N GLN A 40 27.96 -18.84 27.66
CA GLN A 40 28.66 -20.11 27.52
C GLN A 40 30.12 -19.74 27.37
N SER A 41 30.89 -20.01 28.42
CA SER A 41 32.35 -20.07 28.38
C SER A 41 32.76 -21.24 27.46
N GLN A 42 32.61 -21.05 26.16
CA GLN A 42 33.38 -21.80 25.17
C GLN A 42 34.58 -20.91 24.82
N THR A 43 35.69 -21.18 25.48
CA THR A 43 37.04 -20.78 25.05
C THR A 43 37.34 -21.51 23.74
N GLY A 44 36.75 -21.00 22.67
CA GLY A 44 37.08 -21.34 21.30
C GLY A 44 36.84 -20.07 20.51
N GLU A 45 37.90 -19.49 19.97
CA GLU A 45 37.87 -18.34 19.07
C GLU A 45 37.06 -18.69 17.81
N THR A 46 35.74 -18.76 17.91
CA THR A 46 34.88 -18.75 16.75
C THR A 46 34.82 -17.31 16.29
N SER A 47 35.72 -16.99 15.35
CA SER A 47 35.68 -15.77 14.54
C SER A 47 34.22 -15.39 14.25
N PRO A 48 33.79 -14.15 14.54
CA PRO A 48 32.41 -13.73 14.38
C PRO A 48 31.99 -14.01 12.94
N ARG A 49 31.17 -15.06 12.74
CA ARG A 49 30.68 -15.45 11.42
C ARG A 49 29.97 -14.25 10.85
N VAL A 50 30.56 -13.68 9.80
CA VAL A 50 29.97 -12.58 9.04
C VAL A 50 28.54 -13.00 8.71
N PRO A 51 27.51 -12.24 9.13
CA PRO A 51 26.13 -12.63 8.95
C PRO A 51 25.87 -12.85 7.45
N ALA A 52 25.28 -14.00 7.12
CA ALA A 52 25.00 -14.36 5.73
C ALA A 52 24.16 -13.25 5.07
N ARG A 53 24.55 -12.85 3.85
CA ARG A 53 23.87 -11.81 3.07
C ARG A 53 22.38 -12.16 2.92
N LYS A 54 21.50 -11.24 3.32
CA LYS A 54 20.04 -11.42 3.27
C LYS A 54 19.51 -11.04 1.87
N ILE A 55 19.70 -11.94 0.91
CA ILE A 55 19.16 -11.77 -0.45
C ILE A 55 17.65 -11.94 -0.42
N TRP A 56 16.91 -10.95 -0.91
CA TRP A 56 15.45 -11.02 -0.98
C TRP A 56 15.00 -11.89 -2.16
N PRO A 57 13.86 -12.60 -2.03
CA PRO A 57 13.39 -13.47 -3.09
C PRO A 57 13.08 -12.68 -4.36
N TRP A 58 13.55 -13.16 -5.52
CA TRP A 58 13.32 -12.53 -6.83
C TRP A 58 11.84 -12.26 -7.12
N SER A 59 10.94 -13.10 -6.59
CA SER A 59 9.49 -12.95 -6.73
C SER A 59 8.95 -11.68 -6.08
N PHE A 60 9.60 -11.17 -5.02
CA PHE A 60 9.25 -9.88 -4.42
C PHE A 60 9.50 -8.73 -5.39
N TRP A 61 10.68 -8.72 -6.02
CA TRP A 61 11.06 -7.69 -6.99
C TRP A 61 10.20 -7.75 -8.25
N LEU A 62 9.93 -8.96 -8.75
CA LEU A 62 8.99 -9.15 -9.86
C LEU A 62 7.61 -8.56 -9.54
N LEU A 63 7.09 -8.80 -8.34
CA LEU A 63 5.79 -8.29 -7.92
C LEU A 63 5.74 -6.76 -7.93
N LEU A 64 6.77 -6.09 -7.41
CA LEU A 64 6.84 -4.63 -7.44
C LEU A 64 6.89 -4.07 -8.87
N LYS A 65 7.66 -4.72 -9.75
CA LYS A 65 7.74 -4.34 -11.17
C LYS A 65 6.41 -4.52 -11.87
N PHE A 66 5.77 -5.66 -11.67
CA PHE A 66 4.48 -5.99 -12.28
C PHE A 66 3.39 -4.99 -11.88
N ILE A 67 3.36 -4.58 -10.61
CA ILE A 67 2.45 -3.54 -10.14
C ILE A 67 2.68 -2.22 -10.87
N GLY A 68 3.92 -1.89 -11.22
CA GLY A 68 4.26 -0.58 -11.76
C GLY A 68 5.12 0.26 -10.83
N LEU A 69 5.70 -0.29 -9.76
CA LEU A 69 6.49 0.47 -8.80
C LEU A 69 7.97 0.37 -9.12
N TYR A 70 8.52 1.45 -9.69
CA TYR A 70 9.94 1.54 -10.00
C TYR A 70 10.48 2.88 -9.49
N ASN A 71 11.77 2.91 -9.15
CA ASN A 71 12.44 4.17 -8.82
C ASN A 71 13.90 4.07 -9.21
N TYR A 72 14.36 4.95 -10.09
CA TYR A 72 15.75 4.99 -10.53
C TYR A 72 16.74 5.33 -9.41
N ARG A 73 16.28 6.00 -8.35
CA ARG A 73 17.16 6.48 -7.29
C ARG A 73 17.61 5.33 -6.41
N ARG A 74 18.72 5.56 -5.70
CA ARG A 74 19.14 4.67 -4.61
C ARG A 74 17.98 4.40 -3.67
N ILE A 75 17.61 3.13 -3.57
CA ILE A 75 16.51 2.60 -2.80
C ILE A 75 16.92 2.55 -1.33
N VAL A 76 18.19 2.24 -1.08
CA VAL A 76 18.77 2.22 0.26
C VAL A 76 19.57 3.49 0.48
N ALA A 77 18.99 4.40 1.27
CA ALA A 77 19.63 5.64 1.68
C ALA A 77 19.93 5.62 3.18
N GLN A 78 20.92 6.42 3.59
CA GLN A 78 21.22 6.58 5.02
C GLN A 78 20.01 7.17 5.74
N ARG A 79 19.59 6.50 6.81
CA ARG A 79 18.42 6.91 7.59
C ARG A 79 18.89 7.72 8.78
N ARG A 80 18.53 9.00 8.81
CA ARG A 80 18.86 9.93 9.90
C ARG A 80 17.58 10.45 10.55
N CYS A 81 17.57 10.53 11.87
CA CYS A 81 16.50 11.21 12.60
C CYS A 81 16.55 12.70 12.28
N ASP A 82 15.46 13.44 12.55
CA ASP A 82 15.40 14.86 12.21
C ASP A 82 16.52 15.68 12.83
N LEU A 83 16.95 15.37 14.06
CA LEU A 83 18.06 16.06 14.70
C LEU A 83 19.41 15.78 14.04
N CYS A 84 19.74 14.51 13.77
CA CYS A 84 20.99 14.19 13.08
C CYS A 84 21.02 14.78 11.68
N ARG A 85 19.87 14.85 11.02
CA ARG A 85 19.74 15.50 9.71
C ARG A 85 19.97 17.01 9.82
N LEU A 86 19.37 17.67 10.81
CA LEU A 86 19.59 19.10 11.08
C LEU A 86 21.04 19.41 11.43
N ALA A 87 21.67 18.59 12.27
CA ALA A 87 23.07 18.76 12.66
C ALA A 87 24.01 18.67 11.44
N VAL A 88 23.80 17.69 10.55
CA VAL A 88 24.58 17.58 9.31
C VAL A 88 24.39 18.82 8.44
N LEU A 89 23.18 19.35 8.35
CA LEU A 89 22.93 20.53 7.52
C LEU A 89 23.53 21.79 8.13
N GLN A 90 23.39 21.98 9.44
CA GLN A 90 24.04 23.08 10.15
C GLN A 90 25.55 23.04 9.96
N ARG A 91 26.17 21.87 10.02
CA ARG A 91 27.59 21.70 9.68
C ARG A 91 27.87 22.15 8.25
N ARG A 92 27.09 21.71 7.27
CA ARG A 92 27.27 22.10 5.86
C ARG A 92 27.07 23.61 5.61
N TYR A 93 26.15 24.25 6.32
CA TYR A 93 25.96 25.70 6.24
C TYR A 93 27.19 26.45 6.78
N ARG A 94 27.77 25.97 7.89
CA ARG A 94 29.04 26.50 8.42
C ARG A 94 30.18 26.30 7.43
N GLU A 95 30.30 25.12 6.82
CA GLU A 95 31.36 24.83 5.84
C GLU A 95 31.25 25.70 4.56
N ARG A 96 30.04 26.14 4.19
CA ARG A 96 29.84 27.05 3.05
C ARG A 96 30.12 28.52 3.36
N GLY A 97 30.42 28.87 4.62
CA GLY A 97 30.62 30.26 5.03
C GLY A 97 29.35 31.12 4.95
N GLU A 98 28.16 30.52 4.89
CA GLU A 98 26.87 31.23 4.88
C GLU A 98 26.40 31.57 6.32
N GLU A 99 27.29 32.08 7.16
CA GLU A 99 27.00 32.35 8.59
C GLU A 99 25.90 33.42 8.81
N GLU A 100 25.67 34.31 7.85
CA GLU A 100 24.75 35.45 8.01
C GLU A 100 23.29 35.22 7.60
N ARG A 101 22.92 34.04 7.08
CA ARG A 101 21.49 33.68 6.86
C ARG A 101 20.91 32.84 7.99
N SER A 102 21.26 33.20 9.23
CA SER A 102 20.81 32.58 10.49
C SER A 102 19.33 32.83 10.85
N GLY A 103 18.52 33.28 9.88
CA GLY A 103 17.08 33.37 10.01
C GLY A 103 16.43 31.99 10.02
N TRP A 104 16.45 31.33 11.19
CA TRP A 104 15.65 30.16 11.57
C TRP A 104 15.56 29.07 10.49
N LEU A 105 16.60 28.24 10.37
CA LEU A 105 16.44 26.90 9.80
C LEU A 105 15.52 26.09 10.72
N TYR A 106 14.21 26.25 10.52
CA TYR A 106 13.23 25.41 11.17
C TYR A 106 13.50 23.95 10.79
N PRO A 107 13.30 22.99 11.71
CA PRO A 107 13.35 21.54 11.43
C PRO A 107 12.62 21.10 10.15
N GLY A 108 11.65 21.91 9.70
CA GLY A 108 10.86 21.73 8.50
C GLY A 108 11.37 22.33 7.20
N ALA A 109 12.44 23.12 7.16
CA ALA A 109 12.88 23.80 5.92
C ALA A 109 13.89 22.98 5.10
N VAL A 110 14.21 21.78 5.56
CA VAL A 110 15.34 21.00 5.07
C VAL A 110 14.99 20.15 3.85
N ASP A 111 15.72 20.37 2.77
CA ASP A 111 15.66 19.62 1.52
C ASP A 111 16.20 18.17 1.67
N GLU A 112 15.57 17.20 1.01
CA GLU A 112 15.95 15.77 0.99
C GLU A 112 17.00 15.47 -0.08
N GLN A 113 17.14 16.34 -1.09
CA GLN A 113 18.10 16.22 -2.18
C GLN A 113 19.55 16.41 -1.72
N THR A 114 19.84 17.20 -0.68
CA THR A 114 21.21 17.38 -0.19
C THR A 114 21.82 16.09 0.33
N ASP A 115 21.02 15.14 0.82
CA ASP A 115 21.50 13.80 1.19
C ASP A 115 21.56 12.85 -0.03
N GLU A 116 20.84 13.15 -1.11
CA GLU A 116 20.79 12.31 -2.32
C GLU A 116 21.90 12.61 -3.33
N THR A 117 22.15 13.89 -3.63
CA THR A 117 23.22 14.30 -4.55
C THR A 117 24.59 13.93 -3.99
N GLU A 118 24.74 13.94 -2.66
CA GLU A 118 25.96 13.48 -2.01
C GLU A 118 26.03 11.96 -1.90
N ALA A 119 24.94 11.22 -1.67
CA ALA A 119 24.99 9.75 -1.72
C ALA A 119 25.42 9.25 -3.10
N GLU A 120 25.05 9.95 -4.16
CA GLU A 120 25.51 9.68 -5.53
C GLU A 120 27.01 10.00 -5.71
N ASN A 121 27.53 11.05 -5.05
CA ASN A 121 28.95 11.44 -5.11
C ASN A 121 29.87 10.72 -4.10
N THR A 122 29.36 10.23 -2.96
CA THR A 122 30.10 9.45 -1.94
C THR A 122 30.01 7.94 -2.17
N ALA A 123 29.55 7.53 -3.36
CA ALA A 123 29.40 6.15 -3.80
C ALA A 123 30.66 5.27 -3.63
N GLU A 124 31.84 5.86 -3.53
CA GLU A 124 33.10 5.14 -3.41
C GLU A 124 33.54 4.90 -1.95
N VAL A 125 32.87 5.51 -0.97
CA VAL A 125 33.18 5.26 0.44
C VAL A 125 32.31 4.11 0.94
N PRO A 126 32.88 2.91 1.22
CA PRO A 126 32.10 1.82 1.78
C PRO A 126 31.44 2.31 3.08
N MET A 127 30.18 1.92 3.27
CA MET A 127 29.43 2.19 4.50
C MET A 127 30.06 1.36 5.64
N ILE A 128 31.19 1.81 6.17
CA ILE A 128 31.90 1.16 7.27
C ILE A 128 31.03 1.33 8.50
N CYS A 129 30.25 0.30 8.78
CA CYS A 129 29.58 0.17 10.05
C CYS A 129 30.68 -0.26 11.03
N VAL A 130 31.09 0.67 11.87
CA VAL A 130 31.91 0.36 13.05
C VAL A 130 31.03 -0.56 13.92
N LEU A 131 31.20 -1.87 13.73
CA LEU A 131 30.54 -2.89 14.53
C LEU A 131 31.20 -2.87 15.91
N ASP A 132 30.35 -2.77 16.92
CA ASP A 132 30.58 -2.95 18.35
C ASP A 132 31.97 -3.47 18.74
N ALA A 133 32.87 -2.54 19.08
CA ALA A 133 33.89 -2.81 20.08
C ALA A 133 33.26 -2.52 21.44
N ASP A 134 33.36 -3.48 22.36
CA ASP A 134 32.73 -3.49 23.67
C ASP A 134 32.77 -2.14 24.40
N ILE A 135 31.58 -1.61 24.68
CA ILE A 135 31.38 -0.41 25.50
C ILE A 135 31.65 -0.81 26.97
N ASN A 136 32.91 -0.70 27.38
CA ASN A 136 33.26 -0.55 28.79
C ASN A 136 33.16 0.93 29.16
N PRO A 137 32.26 1.33 30.08
CA PRO A 137 32.21 2.70 30.56
C PRO A 137 33.31 2.89 31.61
N ALA A 138 34.51 3.28 31.18
CA ALA A 138 35.59 3.63 32.11
C ALA A 138 36.21 4.99 31.79
N LYS A 139 35.92 5.92 32.71
CA LYS A 139 36.70 7.11 33.10
C LYS A 139 36.72 8.34 32.17
N GLY A 140 35.80 9.26 32.48
CA GLY A 140 36.13 10.58 33.03
C GLY A 140 37.19 11.42 32.31
N GLY A 141 36.76 12.11 31.25
CA GLY A 141 37.46 13.27 30.70
C GLY A 141 36.48 14.44 30.55
N THR A 142 36.56 15.41 31.46
CA THR A 142 35.86 16.69 31.37
C THR A 142 36.57 17.59 30.36
N GLY A 143 36.21 17.45 29.08
CA GLY A 143 36.59 18.36 28.00
C GLY A 143 35.34 18.81 27.26
N ALA A 144 34.91 20.05 27.50
CA ALA A 144 33.82 20.67 26.76
C ALA A 144 34.38 21.25 25.45
N GLY A 145 34.01 20.65 24.33
CA GLY A 145 34.37 21.14 23.00
C GLY A 145 34.86 20.01 22.11
N ASP A 146 33.90 19.30 21.52
CA ASP A 146 33.93 18.66 20.20
C ASP A 146 33.00 17.44 20.19
N ALA A 147 31.76 17.71 19.80
CA ALA A 147 30.79 16.68 19.46
C ALA A 147 31.17 16.06 18.11
N GLU A 148 32.25 15.26 18.11
CA GLU A 148 32.70 14.47 16.97
C GLU A 148 33.54 13.31 17.50
N THR A 149 33.04 12.10 17.61
CA THR A 149 32.90 11.19 16.46
C THR A 149 32.21 9.89 16.90
N THR A 150 31.49 9.27 15.97
CA THR A 150 31.24 7.81 15.88
C THR A 150 30.38 7.03 16.88
N ASP A 151 29.88 7.59 17.98
CA ASP A 151 28.77 6.94 18.70
C ASP A 151 27.42 7.24 18.03
N GLY A 152 27.17 6.50 16.95
CA GLY A 152 26.03 6.70 16.07
C GLY A 152 24.69 6.80 16.84
N CYS A 153 23.99 7.93 16.67
CA CYS A 153 22.70 8.21 17.30
C CYS A 153 21.80 6.96 17.39
N GLN A 154 21.38 6.61 18.61
CA GLN A 154 20.59 5.41 18.88
C GLN A 154 19.28 5.38 18.08
N VAL A 155 18.63 6.54 17.90
CA VAL A 155 17.42 6.67 17.07
C VAL A 155 17.74 6.34 15.61
N CYS A 156 18.88 6.78 15.08
CA CYS A 156 19.31 6.43 13.71
C CYS A 156 19.63 4.94 13.58
N ARG A 157 20.37 4.37 14.54
CA ARG A 157 20.66 2.92 14.58
C ARG A 157 19.38 2.09 14.60
N SER A 158 18.39 2.48 15.40
CA SER A 158 17.09 1.79 15.47
C SER A 158 16.29 1.79 14.16
N MET A 159 16.63 2.66 13.19
CA MET A 159 15.99 2.64 11.87
C MET A 159 16.48 1.52 10.97
N TRP A 160 17.60 0.89 11.32
CA TRP A 160 18.19 -0.26 10.64
C TRP A 160 17.93 -1.58 11.35
N TRP A 161 16.97 -1.59 12.27
CA TRP A 161 16.56 -2.80 12.93
C TRP A 161 15.89 -3.80 11.99
N ASP A 162 16.35 -5.04 12.05
CA ASP A 162 15.69 -6.18 11.45
C ASP A 162 14.48 -6.65 12.31
N SER A 163 13.90 -7.79 11.95
CA SER A 163 12.80 -8.42 12.68
C SER A 163 13.09 -8.71 14.15
N GLY A 164 14.36 -8.90 14.51
CA GLY A 164 14.84 -9.20 15.86
C GLY A 164 15.29 -7.96 16.64
N GLY A 165 15.23 -6.76 16.05
CA GLY A 165 15.70 -5.54 16.70
C GLY A 165 17.22 -5.36 16.63
N LEU A 166 17.92 -6.13 15.80
CA LEU A 166 19.36 -6.00 15.60
C LEU A 166 19.62 -4.96 14.50
N CYS A 167 20.56 -4.04 14.76
CA CYS A 167 20.96 -3.03 13.79
C CYS A 167 21.77 -3.68 12.66
N ARG A 168 21.11 -3.93 11.52
CA ARG A 168 21.73 -4.55 10.33
C ARG A 168 21.58 -3.60 9.14
N PRO A 169 22.49 -2.62 9.02
CA PRO A 169 22.58 -1.84 7.79
C PRO A 169 22.89 -2.78 6.62
N TYR A 170 22.19 -2.56 5.52
CA TYR A 170 22.35 -3.33 4.29
C TYR A 170 22.52 -2.37 3.13
N SER A 171 23.20 -2.84 2.10
CA SER A 171 23.37 -2.14 0.82
C SER A 171 22.38 -2.67 -0.22
N GLU A 172 22.35 -2.04 -1.39
CA GLU A 172 21.51 -2.48 -2.51
C GLU A 172 21.92 -3.85 -3.06
N THR A 173 23.21 -4.16 -3.01
CA THR A 173 23.75 -5.46 -3.42
C THR A 173 23.33 -6.56 -2.44
N ASP A 174 23.26 -6.25 -1.14
CA ASP A 174 22.86 -7.23 -0.11
C ASP A 174 21.42 -7.72 -0.29
N ILE A 175 20.51 -6.83 -0.70
CA ILE A 175 19.10 -7.16 -0.95
C ILE A 175 18.82 -7.63 -2.39
N GLY A 176 19.83 -7.61 -3.26
CA GLY A 176 19.73 -8.02 -4.67
C GLY A 176 18.98 -7.03 -5.56
N VAL A 177 18.86 -5.75 -5.18
CA VAL A 177 18.06 -4.80 -5.96
C VAL A 177 18.80 -4.22 -7.16
N CYS A 178 20.13 -4.28 -7.18
CA CYS A 178 20.96 -3.73 -8.26
C CYS A 178 20.60 -4.31 -9.63
N GLU A 179 20.24 -5.59 -9.72
CA GLU A 179 19.82 -6.23 -10.98
C GLU A 179 18.46 -5.71 -11.48
N TRP A 180 17.61 -5.27 -10.56
CA TRP A 180 16.26 -4.83 -10.85
C TRP A 180 16.16 -3.32 -11.06
N ASN A 181 17.12 -2.55 -10.55
CA ASN A 181 17.09 -1.09 -10.60
C ASN A 181 18.10 -0.53 -11.60
N HIS A 182 17.59 0.05 -12.68
CA HIS A 182 18.39 0.71 -13.71
C HIS A 182 17.85 2.13 -13.99
N ARG A 183 18.65 3.00 -14.62
CA ARG A 183 18.27 4.42 -14.85
C ARG A 183 16.92 4.59 -15.57
N GLY A 184 16.58 3.70 -16.50
CA GLY A 184 15.30 3.68 -17.22
C GLY A 184 14.08 3.18 -16.42
N SER A 185 14.27 2.66 -15.21
CA SER A 185 13.21 2.00 -14.43
C SER A 185 12.02 2.93 -14.15
N THR A 186 12.24 4.19 -13.80
CA THR A 186 11.16 5.17 -13.57
C THR A 186 10.38 5.47 -14.84
N VAL A 187 11.05 5.57 -15.98
CA VAL A 187 10.40 5.82 -17.27
C VAL A 187 9.56 4.60 -17.65
N LEU A 188 10.08 3.38 -17.48
CA LEU A 188 9.33 2.15 -17.69
C LEU A 188 8.10 2.04 -16.79
N SER A 189 8.19 2.45 -15.53
CA SER A 189 7.05 2.51 -14.61
C SER A 189 5.92 3.40 -15.11
N VAL A 190 6.27 4.60 -15.59
CA VAL A 190 5.32 5.56 -16.13
C VAL A 190 4.72 5.02 -17.42
N ILE A 191 5.54 4.50 -18.34
CA ILE A 191 5.06 3.89 -19.59
C ILE A 191 4.12 2.72 -19.29
N TRP A 192 4.50 1.80 -18.41
CA TRP A 192 3.68 0.66 -18.03
C TRP A 192 2.33 1.09 -17.45
N SER A 193 2.34 2.03 -16.51
CA SER A 193 1.11 2.55 -15.90
C SER A 193 0.23 3.29 -16.92
N LEU A 194 0.85 4.06 -17.83
CA LEU A 194 0.15 4.75 -18.92
C LEU A 194 -0.46 3.77 -19.91
N VAL A 195 0.24 2.69 -20.26
CA VAL A 195 -0.26 1.64 -21.15
C VAL A 195 -1.49 1.00 -20.52
N LEU A 196 -1.40 0.51 -19.28
CA LEU A 196 -2.56 -0.08 -18.59
C LEU A 196 -3.74 0.91 -18.50
N PHE A 197 -3.46 2.16 -18.15
CA PHE A 197 -4.48 3.21 -18.03
C PHE A 197 -5.14 3.54 -19.38
N ALA A 198 -4.35 3.74 -20.43
CA ALA A 198 -4.83 4.04 -21.78
C ALA A 198 -5.66 2.88 -22.35
N PHE A 199 -5.24 1.63 -22.13
CA PHE A 199 -6.05 0.48 -22.51
C PHE A 199 -7.37 0.45 -21.75
N THR A 200 -7.40 0.70 -20.44
CA THR A 200 -8.67 0.75 -19.70
C THR A 200 -9.60 1.88 -20.18
N LEU A 201 -9.05 3.04 -20.59
CA LEU A 201 -9.84 4.12 -21.17
C LEU A 201 -10.36 3.80 -22.57
N PHE A 202 -9.53 3.15 -23.40
CA PHE A 202 -9.93 2.68 -24.72
C PHE A 202 -11.11 1.69 -24.61
N GLU A 203 -11.02 0.72 -23.69
CA GLU A 203 -12.10 -0.20 -23.39
C GLU A 203 -13.37 0.50 -22.89
N MET A 204 -13.21 1.55 -22.09
CA MET A 204 -14.33 2.39 -21.65
C MET A 204 -15.01 3.06 -22.85
N SER A 205 -14.24 3.66 -23.77
CA SER A 205 -14.80 4.36 -24.94
C SER A 205 -15.57 3.43 -25.87
N LEU A 206 -15.03 2.25 -26.20
CA LEU A 206 -15.69 1.29 -27.09
C LEU A 206 -17.05 0.83 -26.55
N LYS A 207 -17.16 0.65 -25.23
CA LYS A 207 -18.40 0.19 -24.62
C LYS A 207 -19.40 1.29 -24.31
N ILE A 208 -18.94 2.52 -24.08
CA ILE A 208 -19.85 3.67 -24.02
C ILE A 208 -20.57 3.83 -25.36
N GLU A 209 -19.85 3.66 -26.47
CA GLU A 209 -20.46 3.72 -27.81
C GLU A 209 -21.44 2.56 -28.05
N TYR A 210 -21.09 1.35 -27.62
CA TYR A 210 -21.92 0.16 -27.85
C TYR A 210 -23.15 0.04 -26.92
N LEU A 211 -23.00 0.37 -25.64
CA LEU A 211 -24.05 0.22 -24.62
C LEU A 211 -24.80 1.53 -24.32
N GLY A 212 -24.29 2.66 -24.81
CA GLY A 212 -24.91 3.97 -24.62
C GLY A 212 -26.25 4.09 -25.35
N GLY A 213 -27.28 4.55 -24.63
CA GLY A 213 -28.55 4.99 -25.24
C GLY A 213 -29.73 4.00 -25.17
N LYS A 214 -29.55 2.76 -24.70
CA LYS A 214 -30.65 1.79 -24.56
C LYS A 214 -31.00 1.54 -23.08
N LYS A 215 -32.26 1.75 -22.70
CA LYS A 215 -32.77 1.51 -21.32
C LYS A 215 -32.50 0.08 -20.84
N ARG A 216 -32.59 -0.91 -21.73
CA ARG A 216 -32.36 -2.33 -21.42
C ARG A 216 -30.90 -2.66 -21.11
N ASP A 217 -29.96 -1.87 -21.62
CA ASP A 217 -28.52 -2.12 -21.51
C ASP A 217 -27.86 -1.32 -20.38
N PHE A 218 -28.63 -0.53 -19.65
CA PHE A 218 -28.15 0.34 -18.58
C PHE A 218 -27.51 -0.42 -17.42
N VAL A 219 -28.11 -1.54 -17.01
CA VAL A 219 -27.59 -2.33 -15.88
C VAL A 219 -26.29 -3.06 -16.24
N PRO A 220 -26.20 -3.76 -17.40
CA PRO A 220 -24.93 -4.23 -17.93
C PRO A 220 -23.86 -3.13 -18.05
N PHE A 221 -24.27 -1.93 -18.48
CA PHE A 221 -23.39 -0.77 -18.56
C PHE A 221 -22.83 -0.37 -17.19
N ILE A 222 -23.66 -0.26 -16.14
CA ILE A 222 -23.16 0.06 -14.79
C ILE A 222 -22.18 -1.01 -14.30
N SER A 223 -22.53 -2.29 -14.42
CA SER A 223 -21.63 -3.38 -14.00
C SER A 223 -20.29 -3.30 -14.71
N TYR A 224 -20.31 -3.01 -16.01
CA TYR A 224 -19.10 -2.83 -16.81
C TYR A 224 -18.27 -1.61 -16.38
N ILE A 225 -18.91 -0.47 -16.16
CA ILE A 225 -18.24 0.74 -15.66
C ILE A 225 -17.60 0.48 -14.30
N THR A 226 -18.29 -0.19 -13.37
CA THR A 226 -17.70 -0.54 -12.07
C THR A 226 -16.48 -1.45 -12.22
N HIS A 227 -16.52 -2.39 -13.17
CA HIS A 227 -15.39 -3.26 -13.48
C HIS A 227 -14.18 -2.47 -14.00
N ILE A 228 -14.39 -1.53 -14.94
CA ILE A 228 -13.31 -0.66 -15.42
C ILE A 228 -12.76 0.20 -14.29
N LEU A 229 -13.62 0.80 -13.46
CA LEU A 229 -13.17 1.66 -12.37
C LEU A 229 -12.25 0.90 -11.40
N PHE A 230 -12.55 -0.37 -11.10
CA PHE A 230 -11.62 -1.22 -10.36
C PHE A 230 -10.29 -1.41 -11.11
N ASN A 231 -10.32 -1.87 -12.36
CA ASN A 231 -9.11 -2.11 -13.16
C ASN A 231 -8.25 -0.85 -13.35
N MET A 232 -8.88 0.31 -13.49
CA MET A 232 -8.23 1.61 -13.71
C MET A 232 -7.58 2.15 -12.44
N SER A 233 -8.09 1.81 -11.25
CA SER A 233 -7.74 2.55 -10.05
C SER A 233 -6.33 2.29 -9.51
N ILE A 234 -5.74 1.08 -9.65
CA ILE A 234 -4.32 0.87 -9.32
C ILE A 234 -3.38 1.54 -10.33
N PRO A 235 -3.52 1.35 -11.66
CA PRO A 235 -2.74 2.10 -12.64
C PRO A 235 -2.83 3.61 -12.43
N ALA A 236 -4.01 4.15 -12.14
CA ALA A 236 -4.21 5.57 -11.87
C ALA A 236 -3.49 6.03 -10.60
N LEU A 237 -3.58 5.28 -9.49
CA LEU A 237 -2.87 5.59 -8.25
C LEU A 237 -1.36 5.61 -8.47
N ILE A 238 -0.82 4.62 -9.18
CA ILE A 238 0.61 4.50 -9.45
C ILE A 238 1.09 5.62 -10.37
N LEU A 239 0.36 5.87 -11.46
CA LEU A 239 0.66 6.97 -12.38
C LEU A 239 0.68 8.31 -11.63
N LEU A 240 -0.31 8.56 -10.76
CA LEU A 240 -0.36 9.76 -9.94
C LEU A 240 0.84 9.84 -8.98
N THR A 241 1.25 8.72 -8.37
CA THR A 241 2.44 8.72 -7.51
C THR A 241 3.72 9.01 -8.27
N ASN A 242 3.91 8.40 -9.44
CA ASN A 242 5.08 8.62 -10.29
C ASN A 242 5.13 10.06 -10.79
N PHE A 243 4.00 10.59 -11.26
CA PHE A 243 3.91 11.99 -11.69
C PHE A 243 4.23 12.94 -10.54
N ARG A 244 3.74 12.67 -9.33
CA ARG A 244 4.09 13.45 -8.13
C ARG A 244 5.57 13.34 -7.78
N HIS A 245 6.17 12.16 -7.91
CA HIS A 245 7.60 11.98 -7.66
C HIS A 245 8.44 12.77 -8.68
N MET A 246 8.07 12.75 -9.97
CA MET A 246 8.74 13.53 -11.03
C MET A 246 8.54 15.04 -10.88
N GLN A 247 7.34 15.50 -10.48
CA GLN A 247 7.07 16.92 -10.27
C GLN A 247 7.81 17.48 -9.06
N MET A 248 7.86 16.72 -7.97
CA MET A 248 8.57 17.13 -6.75
C MET A 248 10.08 17.17 -6.97
N ASP A 249 10.60 16.38 -7.90
CA ASP A 249 12.01 16.44 -8.29
C ASP A 249 12.40 17.82 -8.90
N ARG A 250 11.46 18.45 -9.61
CA ARG A 250 11.70 19.73 -10.30
C ARG A 250 11.45 20.96 -9.43
N ARG A 251 10.62 20.85 -8.38
CA ARG A 251 10.26 21.97 -7.53
C ARG A 251 10.91 21.79 -6.17
N ARG A 252 12.01 22.53 -5.93
CA ARG A 252 12.78 22.62 -4.68
C ARG A 252 11.93 22.25 -3.45
N LEU A 253 12.47 21.28 -2.72
CA LEU A 253 11.96 20.50 -1.60
C LEU A 253 11.43 21.29 -0.40
N ARG A 254 10.47 22.20 -0.59
CA ARG A 254 9.69 22.71 0.53
C ARG A 254 8.94 21.54 1.18
N ARG A 255 9.46 21.09 2.33
CA ARG A 255 8.86 20.14 3.25
C ARG A 255 7.52 20.71 3.73
N VAL A 256 6.46 20.43 2.98
CA VAL A 256 5.10 20.49 3.54
C VAL A 256 4.98 19.31 4.51
N HIS A 257 5.06 19.59 5.81
CA HIS A 257 4.75 18.63 6.87
C HIS A 257 3.36 18.03 6.64
N GLY A 258 3.23 16.72 6.79
CA GLY A 258 1.93 16.04 6.74
C GLY A 258 2.00 14.62 6.19
N PHE A 259 0.96 13.85 6.48
CA PHE A 259 0.81 12.47 6.03
C PHE A 259 0.60 12.42 4.51
N ARG A 260 1.63 12.07 3.75
CA ARG A 260 1.60 12.01 2.29
C ARG A 260 1.32 10.58 1.84
N TRP A 261 0.13 10.32 1.32
CA TRP A 261 -0.28 8.98 0.90
C TRP A 261 0.64 8.40 -0.20
N TRP A 262 1.16 9.24 -1.11
CA TRP A 262 2.03 8.79 -2.20
C TRP A 262 3.41 8.34 -1.70
N LYS A 263 3.87 8.78 -0.52
CA LYS A 263 5.12 8.31 0.09
C LYS A 263 5.05 6.81 0.38
N ALA A 264 3.86 6.31 0.74
CA ALA A 264 3.66 4.90 1.06
C ALA A 264 3.82 3.96 -0.14
N LEU A 265 3.66 4.47 -1.36
CA LEU A 265 3.88 3.72 -2.62
C LEU A 265 5.31 3.87 -3.16
N SER A 266 6.16 4.70 -2.54
CA SER A 266 7.55 4.80 -2.95
C SER A 266 8.27 3.47 -2.68
N ILE A 267 9.04 2.96 -3.66
CA ILE A 267 9.79 1.72 -3.47
C ILE A 267 10.73 1.80 -2.26
N ARG A 268 11.29 2.99 -1.97
CA ARG A 268 12.13 3.24 -0.78
C ARG A 268 11.36 3.00 0.50
N TYR A 269 10.13 3.50 0.56
CA TYR A 269 9.25 3.30 1.69
C TYR A 269 8.91 1.81 1.87
N ILE A 270 8.56 1.14 0.77
CA ILE A 270 8.21 -0.28 0.79
C ILE A 270 9.42 -1.11 1.26
N VAL A 271 10.59 -0.94 0.67
CA VAL A 271 11.83 -1.63 1.07
C VAL A 271 12.18 -1.33 2.52
N ARG A 272 12.08 -0.06 2.94
CA ARG A 272 12.29 0.33 4.34
C ARG A 272 11.36 -0.40 5.30
N ARG A 273 10.09 -0.60 4.93
CA ARG A 273 9.10 -1.26 5.79
C ARG A 273 9.31 -2.77 5.81
N VAL A 274 9.47 -3.34 4.62
CA VAL A 274 9.62 -4.77 4.39
C VAL A 274 10.89 -5.34 5.03
N GLN A 275 11.90 -4.51 5.35
CA GLN A 275 13.07 -4.93 6.12
C GLN A 275 12.72 -5.61 7.47
N HIS A 276 11.62 -5.18 8.09
CA HIS A 276 11.15 -5.69 9.38
C HIS A 276 10.54 -7.08 9.23
N LEU A 277 10.23 -7.49 8.01
CA LEU A 277 9.83 -8.84 7.68
C LEU A 277 11.08 -9.70 7.46
N GLU A 278 11.01 -10.92 7.95
CA GLU A 278 11.95 -11.98 7.58
C GLU A 278 11.62 -12.47 6.18
N LEU A 279 11.91 -11.64 5.18
CA LEU A 279 12.09 -12.09 3.80
C LEU A 279 13.35 -12.95 3.74
N GLY A 280 13.24 -14.18 4.24
CA GLY A 280 14.21 -15.23 3.96
C GLY A 280 13.97 -15.76 2.55
N HIS A 281 14.17 -17.07 2.38
CA HIS A 281 13.95 -17.73 1.09
C HIS A 281 12.48 -17.76 0.65
N GLN A 282 11.54 -17.46 1.55
CA GLN A 282 10.10 -17.59 1.29
C GLN A 282 9.34 -16.30 1.62
N LEU A 283 8.43 -15.91 0.72
CA LEU A 283 7.50 -14.83 0.96
C LEU A 283 6.49 -15.20 2.08
N PRO A 284 6.16 -14.28 3.01
CA PRO A 284 5.19 -14.55 4.05
C PRO A 284 3.78 -14.69 3.47
N CYS A 285 2.91 -15.47 4.12
CA CYS A 285 1.51 -15.65 3.71
C CYS A 285 1.31 -16.11 2.24
N ARG A 286 2.05 -17.15 1.82
CA ARG A 286 1.94 -17.74 0.47
C ARG A 286 0.51 -18.06 0.05
N GLY A 287 -0.32 -18.56 0.96
CA GLY A 287 -1.73 -18.85 0.67
C GLY A 287 -2.53 -17.61 0.25
N PHE A 288 -2.25 -16.45 0.85
CA PHE A 288 -2.88 -15.21 0.41
C PHE A 288 -2.35 -14.75 -0.95
N LEU A 289 -1.05 -14.91 -1.21
CA LEU A 289 -0.48 -14.64 -2.53
C LEU A 289 -1.12 -15.51 -3.62
N THR A 290 -1.32 -16.81 -3.37
CA THR A 290 -1.96 -17.72 -4.32
C THR A 290 -3.41 -17.32 -4.57
N VAL A 291 -4.14 -16.85 -3.56
CA VAL A 291 -5.50 -16.33 -3.74
C VAL A 291 -5.49 -15.01 -4.55
N CYS A 292 -4.57 -14.09 -4.24
CA CYS A 292 -4.39 -12.83 -4.94
C CYS A 292 -3.98 -12.98 -6.41
N LEU A 293 -3.38 -14.10 -6.81
CA LEU A 293 -3.03 -14.38 -8.21
C LEU A 293 -4.04 -15.30 -8.88
N GLY A 294 -4.51 -16.32 -8.15
CA GLY A 294 -5.38 -17.37 -8.66
C GLY A 294 -6.81 -16.89 -8.88
N TRP A 295 -7.40 -16.12 -7.96
CA TRP A 295 -8.79 -15.66 -8.11
C TRP A 295 -8.97 -14.69 -9.29
N PRO A 296 -8.12 -13.66 -9.47
CA PRO A 296 -8.23 -12.79 -10.64
C PRO A 296 -7.94 -13.52 -11.95
N LEU A 297 -6.96 -14.45 -11.95
CA LEU A 297 -6.68 -15.29 -13.12
C LEU A 297 -7.89 -16.17 -13.47
N PHE A 298 -8.54 -16.79 -12.48
CA PHE A 298 -9.73 -17.61 -12.67
C PHE A 298 -10.88 -16.80 -13.30
N ASN A 299 -11.21 -15.64 -12.72
CA ASN A 299 -12.27 -14.76 -13.25
C ASN A 299 -11.94 -14.25 -14.66
N GLY A 300 -10.68 -13.89 -14.91
CA GLY A 300 -10.20 -13.45 -16.21
C GLY A 300 -10.28 -14.54 -17.28
N MET A 301 -9.81 -15.75 -16.97
CA MET A 301 -9.86 -16.90 -17.87
C MET A 301 -11.28 -17.36 -18.14
N TYR A 302 -12.14 -17.36 -17.12
CA TYR A 302 -13.55 -17.69 -17.29
C TYR A 302 -14.26 -16.69 -18.22
N SER A 303 -14.00 -15.40 -18.03
CA SER A 303 -14.50 -14.33 -18.92
C SER A 303 -14.02 -14.50 -20.36
N LEU A 304 -12.75 -14.88 -20.54
CA LEU A 304 -12.16 -15.14 -21.85
C LEU A 304 -12.82 -16.32 -22.55
N ILE A 305 -13.00 -17.45 -21.86
CA ILE A 305 -13.65 -18.65 -22.40
C ILE A 305 -15.08 -18.31 -22.81
N PHE A 306 -15.84 -17.65 -21.92
CA PHE A 306 -17.22 -17.24 -22.20
C PHE A 306 -17.30 -16.38 -23.46
N TYR A 307 -16.42 -15.37 -23.59
CA TYR A 307 -16.42 -14.49 -24.75
C TYR A 307 -16.04 -15.22 -26.05
N VAL A 308 -15.06 -16.11 -26.02
CA VAL A 308 -14.65 -16.91 -27.19
C VAL A 308 -15.78 -17.83 -27.64
N THR A 309 -16.51 -18.45 -26.70
CA THR A 309 -17.63 -19.35 -27.03
C THR A 309 -18.84 -18.64 -27.63
N MET A 310 -19.03 -17.35 -27.37
CA MET A 310 -20.21 -16.58 -27.82
C MET A 310 -20.11 -16.05 -29.26
N GLY A 311 -19.03 -16.32 -30.00
CA GLY A 311 -19.01 -16.25 -31.47
C GLY A 311 -19.10 -14.83 -32.07
N GLY A 312 -17.94 -14.21 -32.29
CA GLY A 312 -17.80 -12.98 -33.11
C GLY A 312 -16.45 -12.29 -32.92
N SER A 313 -15.37 -12.92 -33.41
CA SER A 313 -13.97 -12.55 -33.10
C SER A 313 -13.48 -11.30 -33.83
N LEU A 314 -13.73 -10.11 -33.28
CA LEU A 314 -12.84 -8.96 -33.51
C LEU A 314 -11.57 -9.16 -32.66
N TRP A 315 -10.39 -9.14 -33.28
CA TRP A 315 -9.08 -9.22 -32.60
C TRP A 315 -8.96 -8.25 -31.42
N GLN A 316 -9.56 -7.06 -31.57
CA GLN A 316 -9.64 -6.01 -30.55
C GLN A 316 -10.26 -6.52 -29.23
N ALA A 317 -11.32 -7.32 -29.29
CA ALA A 317 -11.97 -7.84 -28.09
C ALA A 317 -11.15 -8.92 -27.38
N LYS A 318 -10.33 -9.68 -28.10
CA LYS A 318 -9.39 -10.63 -27.49
C LYS A 318 -8.27 -9.90 -26.77
N LEU A 319 -7.73 -8.86 -27.40
CA LEU A 319 -6.69 -8.01 -26.81
C LEU A 319 -7.20 -7.32 -25.52
N SER A 320 -8.39 -6.72 -25.59
CA SER A 320 -9.14 -6.16 -24.46
C SER A 320 -9.16 -7.09 -23.26
N LEU A 321 -9.62 -8.33 -23.47
CA LEU A 321 -9.78 -9.33 -22.42
C LEU A 321 -8.44 -9.68 -21.77
N VAL A 322 -7.39 -9.86 -22.56
CA VAL A 322 -6.04 -10.13 -22.04
C VAL A 322 -5.57 -8.99 -21.15
N PHE A 323 -5.75 -7.73 -21.57
CA PHE A 323 -5.42 -6.57 -20.74
C PHE A 323 -6.26 -6.48 -19.47
N CYS A 324 -7.55 -6.81 -19.53
CA CYS A 324 -8.40 -6.91 -18.34
C CYS A 324 -7.86 -7.95 -17.35
N VAL A 325 -7.44 -9.14 -17.81
CA VAL A 325 -6.80 -10.15 -16.94
C VAL A 325 -5.51 -9.60 -16.32
N VAL A 326 -4.68 -8.91 -17.09
CA VAL A 326 -3.44 -8.29 -16.57
C VAL A 326 -3.77 -7.25 -15.49
N CYS A 327 -4.74 -6.35 -15.72
CA CYS A 327 -5.18 -5.37 -14.73
C CYS A 327 -5.73 -6.01 -13.46
N MET A 328 -6.49 -7.11 -13.59
CA MET A 328 -6.99 -7.87 -12.44
C MET A 328 -5.85 -8.52 -11.63
N ILE A 329 -4.79 -9.02 -12.29
CA ILE A 329 -3.60 -9.55 -11.59
C ILE A 329 -2.81 -8.40 -10.93
N VAL A 330 -2.70 -7.23 -11.56
CA VAL A 330 -2.09 -6.02 -10.97
C VAL A 330 -2.88 -5.61 -9.72
N TRP A 331 -4.20 -5.67 -9.76
CA TRP A 331 -5.07 -5.43 -8.60
C TRP A 331 -4.80 -6.40 -7.46
N GLY A 332 -4.75 -7.71 -7.76
CA GLY A 332 -4.50 -8.74 -6.76
C GLY A 332 -3.10 -8.64 -6.13
N THR A 333 -2.07 -8.40 -6.93
CA THR A 333 -0.70 -8.18 -6.44
C THR A 333 -0.59 -6.92 -5.57
N PHE A 334 -1.33 -5.85 -5.90
CA PHE A 334 -1.42 -4.67 -5.05
C PHE A 334 -2.06 -4.98 -3.68
N CYS A 335 -3.13 -5.78 -3.65
CA CYS A 335 -3.73 -6.23 -2.38
C CYS A 335 -2.70 -7.00 -1.53
N TYR A 336 -1.91 -7.87 -2.16
CA TYR A 336 -0.82 -8.57 -1.48
C TYR A 336 0.26 -7.63 -0.94
N LEU A 337 0.65 -6.60 -1.69
CA LEU A 337 1.59 -5.57 -1.23
C LEU A 337 1.05 -4.84 0.01
N VAL A 338 -0.24 -4.49 0.03
CA VAL A 338 -0.88 -3.86 1.20
C VAL A 338 -0.83 -4.79 2.42
N LEU A 339 -1.06 -6.11 2.24
CA LEU A 339 -0.90 -7.09 3.31
C LEU A 339 0.54 -7.12 3.83
N LEU A 340 1.55 -7.16 2.95
CA LEU A 340 2.95 -7.14 3.36
C LEU A 340 3.28 -5.91 4.20
N LEU A 341 2.85 -4.74 3.76
CA LEU A 341 3.06 -3.50 4.51
C LEU A 341 2.37 -3.54 5.88
N ARG A 342 1.14 -4.06 5.96
CA ARG A 342 0.45 -4.26 7.24
C ARG A 342 1.22 -5.18 8.18
N LEU A 343 1.69 -6.34 7.69
CA LEU A 343 2.47 -7.29 8.50
C LEU A 343 3.78 -6.64 8.97
N ALA A 344 4.44 -5.87 8.11
CA ALA A 344 5.64 -5.13 8.47
C ALA A 344 5.38 -4.12 9.61
N PHE A 345 4.23 -3.44 9.59
CA PHE A 345 3.81 -2.55 10.66
C PHE A 345 3.56 -3.27 11.99
N LEU A 346 2.91 -4.44 11.96
CA LEU A 346 2.68 -5.24 13.16
C LEU A 346 3.99 -5.72 13.77
N GLN A 347 4.97 -6.12 12.94
CA GLN A 347 6.28 -6.52 13.44
C GLN A 347 7.06 -5.32 13.97
N GLN A 348 7.05 -4.19 13.26
CA GLN A 348 7.70 -2.98 13.73
C GLN A 348 7.10 -2.49 15.05
N GLN A 349 5.78 -2.59 15.24
CA GLN A 349 5.12 -2.22 16.48
C GLN A 349 5.74 -2.92 17.70
N ARG A 350 6.06 -4.21 17.58
CA ARG A 350 6.73 -4.99 18.64
C ARG A 350 8.12 -4.44 18.94
N LEU A 351 8.87 -4.07 17.90
CA LEU A 351 10.19 -3.44 18.04
C LEU A 351 10.11 -2.07 18.72
N GLU A 352 9.12 -1.25 18.36
CA GLU A 352 8.93 0.05 19.01
C GLU A 352 8.58 -0.11 20.49
N LEU A 353 7.74 -1.09 20.86
CA LEU A 353 7.45 -1.39 22.27
C LEU A 353 8.74 -1.78 23.03
N GLY A 354 9.57 -2.64 22.43
CA GLY A 354 10.86 -3.00 23.00
C GLY A 354 11.83 -1.81 23.12
N PHE A 355 11.83 -0.90 22.14
CA PHE A 355 12.63 0.34 22.21
C PHE A 355 12.19 1.23 23.36
N LEU A 356 10.87 1.44 23.50
CA LEU A 356 10.29 2.24 24.60
C LEU A 356 10.66 1.65 25.96
N TRP A 357 10.56 0.33 26.10
CA TRP A 357 10.93 -0.37 27.33
C TRP A 357 12.42 -0.24 27.66
N LYS A 358 13.29 -0.32 26.65
CA LYS A 358 14.74 -0.22 26.86
C LYS A 358 15.19 1.20 27.27
N HIS A 359 14.47 2.24 26.85
CA HIS A 359 14.84 3.65 27.08
C HIS A 359 13.83 4.35 28.00
N VAL A 360 13.30 3.62 28.98
CA VAL A 360 12.41 4.19 29.99
C VAL A 360 13.13 5.30 30.75
N GLY A 361 12.49 6.46 30.86
CA GLY A 361 13.08 7.69 31.43
C GLY A 361 13.56 8.68 30.37
N GLU A 362 13.90 8.23 29.16
CA GLU A 362 14.42 9.09 28.08
C GLU A 362 13.29 9.55 27.12
N VAL A 363 12.41 10.41 27.63
CA VAL A 363 11.19 10.84 26.91
C VAL A 363 11.46 11.35 25.50
N ASP A 364 12.50 12.18 25.31
CA ASP A 364 12.78 12.81 24.02
C ASP A 364 13.25 11.84 22.94
N ILE A 365 14.04 10.83 23.33
CA ILE A 365 14.53 9.79 22.42
C ILE A 365 13.36 8.91 21.96
N CYS A 366 12.50 8.49 22.90
CA CYS A 366 11.27 7.75 22.63
C CYS A 366 10.29 8.54 21.75
N ARG A 367 10.04 9.82 22.05
CA ARG A 367 9.14 10.68 21.26
C ARG A 367 9.60 10.85 19.83
N ARG A 368 10.90 11.09 19.60
CA ARG A 368 11.45 11.21 18.23
C ARG A 368 11.27 9.92 17.44
N ARG A 369 11.52 8.78 18.09
CA ARG A 369 11.34 7.48 17.47
C ARG A 369 9.86 7.23 17.11
N LEU A 370 8.97 7.48 18.06
CA LEU A 370 7.52 7.38 17.88
C LEU A 370 6.98 8.33 16.81
N ALA A 371 7.52 9.54 16.69
CA ALA A 371 7.13 10.51 15.67
C ALA A 371 7.32 9.94 14.26
N MET A 372 8.50 9.35 14.00
CA MET A 372 8.80 8.72 12.70
C MET A 372 7.90 7.51 12.42
N TYR A 373 7.62 6.71 13.46
CA TYR A 373 6.69 5.58 13.33
C TYR A 373 5.27 6.07 13.01
N ALA A 374 4.78 7.09 13.72
CA ALA A 374 3.46 7.69 13.51
C ALA A 374 3.32 8.35 12.13
N GLU A 375 4.34 9.06 11.64
CA GLU A 375 4.35 9.67 10.31
C GLU A 375 4.20 8.61 9.21
N ASP A 376 4.98 7.53 9.30
CA ASP A 376 4.96 6.48 8.30
C ASP A 376 3.66 5.67 8.38
N LEU A 377 3.14 5.37 9.59
CA LEU A 377 1.84 4.73 9.76
C LEU A 377 0.70 5.60 9.22
N GLY A 378 0.73 6.91 9.48
CA GLY A 378 -0.26 7.85 8.98
C GLY A 378 -0.24 7.95 7.45
N SER A 379 0.95 7.88 6.84
CA SER A 379 1.09 7.85 5.37
C SER A 379 0.45 6.60 4.75
N MET A 380 0.70 5.42 5.33
CA MET A 380 0.06 4.16 4.91
C MET A 380 -1.44 4.19 5.14
N ARG A 381 -1.89 4.62 6.33
CA ARG A 381 -3.31 4.71 6.67
C ARG A 381 -4.05 5.63 5.71
N ARG A 382 -3.46 6.76 5.32
CA ARG A 382 -4.09 7.68 4.36
C ARG A 382 -4.25 7.04 2.98
N LEU A 383 -3.23 6.34 2.49
CA LEU A 383 -3.31 5.58 1.24
C LEU A 383 -4.42 4.53 1.31
N VAL A 384 -4.38 3.67 2.32
CA VAL A 384 -5.37 2.58 2.49
C VAL A 384 -6.77 3.13 2.67
N SER A 385 -6.96 4.21 3.43
CA SER A 385 -8.28 4.81 3.64
C SER A 385 -8.86 5.37 2.36
N ILE A 386 -8.08 6.11 1.55
CA ILE A 386 -8.53 6.62 0.24
C ILE A 386 -8.93 5.44 -0.66
N TRP A 387 -8.09 4.40 -0.71
CA TRP A 387 -8.31 3.24 -1.55
C TRP A 387 -9.53 2.42 -1.11
N ILE A 388 -9.68 2.10 0.18
CA ILE A 388 -10.82 1.33 0.71
C ILE A 388 -12.14 2.10 0.57
N ILE A 389 -12.15 3.43 0.76
CA ILE A 389 -13.34 4.24 0.52
C ILE A 389 -13.78 4.12 -0.94
N MET A 390 -12.84 4.23 -1.88
CA MET A 390 -13.10 4.07 -3.30
C MET A 390 -13.58 2.65 -3.63
N VAL A 391 -12.94 1.61 -3.09
CA VAL A 391 -13.37 0.21 -3.28
C VAL A 391 -14.78 -0.01 -2.76
N ALA A 392 -15.06 0.42 -1.52
CA ALA A 392 -16.38 0.26 -0.91
C ALA A 392 -17.48 0.98 -1.72
N ALA A 393 -17.19 2.17 -2.23
CA ALA A 393 -18.11 2.92 -3.07
C ALA A 393 -18.42 2.20 -4.39
N ILE A 394 -17.38 1.78 -5.13
CA ILE A 394 -17.54 1.09 -6.41
C ILE A 394 -18.21 -0.28 -6.19
N SER A 395 -17.83 -1.03 -5.15
CA SER A 395 -18.46 -2.32 -4.81
C SER A 395 -19.93 -2.14 -4.49
N SER A 396 -20.30 -1.10 -3.74
CA SER A 396 -21.69 -0.82 -3.41
C SER A 396 -22.53 -0.57 -4.68
N TRP A 397 -21.99 0.17 -5.66
CA TRP A 397 -22.64 0.33 -6.96
C TRP A 397 -22.72 -0.99 -7.74
N ALA A 398 -21.65 -1.79 -7.74
CA ALA A 398 -21.59 -3.05 -8.47
C ALA A 398 -22.57 -4.10 -7.93
N PHE A 399 -22.69 -4.22 -6.60
CA PHE A 399 -23.65 -5.14 -5.99
C PHE A 399 -25.09 -4.65 -6.14
N SER A 400 -25.33 -3.34 -6.02
CA SER A 400 -26.68 -2.79 -6.18
C SER A 400 -27.19 -2.97 -7.61
N SER A 401 -26.36 -2.73 -8.62
CA SER A 401 -26.74 -2.96 -10.02
C SER A 401 -26.97 -4.44 -10.31
N LEU A 402 -26.18 -5.33 -9.72
CA LEU A 402 -26.34 -6.77 -9.88
C LEU A 402 -27.62 -7.31 -9.24
N LEU A 403 -27.94 -6.89 -8.01
CA LEU A 403 -29.19 -7.26 -7.35
C LEU A 403 -30.42 -6.75 -8.11
N TYR A 404 -30.32 -5.52 -8.64
CA TYR A 404 -31.37 -4.96 -9.50
C TYR A 404 -31.51 -5.74 -10.81
N TRP A 405 -30.40 -6.14 -11.44
CA TRP A 405 -30.42 -7.00 -12.63
C TRP A 405 -31.12 -8.33 -12.37
N GLU A 406 -30.78 -8.99 -11.27
CA GLU A 406 -31.40 -10.27 -10.89
C GLU A 406 -32.89 -10.11 -10.63
N TYR A 407 -33.28 -9.05 -9.93
CA TYR A 407 -34.69 -8.72 -9.71
C TYR A 407 -35.45 -8.54 -11.03
N LEU A 408 -34.91 -7.76 -11.97
CA LEU A 408 -35.51 -7.56 -13.29
C LEU A 408 -35.58 -8.84 -14.11
N ALA A 409 -34.54 -9.67 -14.08
CA ALA A 409 -34.51 -10.93 -14.81
C ALA A 409 -35.55 -11.91 -14.27
N ILE A 410 -35.73 -11.98 -12.95
CA ILE A 410 -36.71 -12.85 -12.29
C ILE A 410 -38.14 -12.32 -12.50
N SER A 411 -38.37 -11.02 -12.29
CA SER A 411 -39.70 -10.40 -12.36
C SER A 411 -40.20 -10.22 -13.80
N GLY A 412 -39.31 -9.92 -14.74
CA GLY A 412 -39.64 -9.61 -16.13
C GLY A 412 -39.99 -10.82 -17.00
N GLY A 413 -39.91 -12.04 -16.47
CA GLY A 413 -40.23 -13.27 -17.20
C GLY A 413 -39.39 -13.48 -18.47
N VAL A 414 -38.21 -12.87 -18.55
CA VAL A 414 -37.35 -12.93 -19.74
C VAL A 414 -36.87 -14.36 -19.92
N LYS A 415 -37.30 -15.02 -21.01
CA LYS A 415 -36.86 -16.37 -21.39
C LYS A 415 -35.40 -16.36 -21.88
N VAL A 416 -34.45 -16.07 -21.00
CA VAL A 416 -33.02 -16.24 -21.27
C VAL A 416 -32.69 -17.74 -21.19
N LYS A 417 -31.83 -18.24 -22.09
CA LYS A 417 -31.29 -19.60 -21.95
C LYS A 417 -30.64 -19.74 -20.57
N HIS A 418 -31.21 -20.60 -19.73
CA HIS A 418 -30.94 -20.62 -18.30
C HIS A 418 -29.44 -20.80 -17.98
N ASP A 419 -28.77 -21.67 -18.73
CA ASP A 419 -27.37 -22.05 -18.48
C ASP A 419 -26.38 -20.89 -18.65
N TYR A 420 -26.54 -20.09 -19.71
CA TYR A 420 -25.64 -18.95 -19.97
C TYR A 420 -25.83 -17.81 -18.98
N PHE A 421 -27.08 -17.59 -18.56
CA PHE A 421 -27.41 -16.58 -17.58
C PHE A 421 -26.77 -16.88 -16.21
N VAL A 422 -26.89 -18.13 -15.74
CA VAL A 422 -26.28 -18.56 -14.47
C VAL A 422 -24.75 -18.45 -14.53
N ALA A 423 -24.15 -18.97 -15.60
CA ALA A 423 -22.71 -18.93 -15.82
C ALA A 423 -22.15 -17.49 -15.80
N PHE A 424 -22.84 -16.56 -16.44
CA PHE A 424 -22.46 -15.14 -16.51
C PHE A 424 -22.60 -14.44 -15.15
N ASN A 425 -23.73 -14.65 -14.46
CA ASN A 425 -23.97 -14.05 -13.16
C ASN A 425 -22.96 -14.53 -12.12
N ILE A 426 -22.63 -15.83 -12.08
CA ILE A 426 -21.61 -16.38 -11.16
C ILE A 426 -20.26 -15.67 -11.35
N ASN A 427 -19.87 -15.41 -12.59
CA ASN A 427 -18.61 -14.73 -12.88
C ASN A 427 -18.62 -13.27 -12.42
N ILE A 428 -19.72 -12.55 -12.62
CA ILE A 428 -19.86 -11.16 -12.14
C ILE A 428 -19.85 -11.12 -10.61
N TRP A 429 -20.61 -12.01 -9.95
CA TRP A 429 -20.60 -12.15 -8.50
C TRP A 429 -19.21 -12.45 -7.97
N SER A 430 -18.51 -13.42 -8.56
CA SER A 430 -17.14 -13.79 -8.18
C SER A 430 -16.17 -12.62 -8.37
N THR A 431 -16.30 -11.87 -9.46
CA THR A 431 -15.45 -10.71 -9.75
C THR A 431 -15.70 -9.58 -8.74
N ASN A 432 -16.95 -9.24 -8.46
CA ASN A 432 -17.31 -8.21 -7.49
C ASN A 432 -16.93 -8.61 -6.06
N ALA A 433 -17.15 -9.89 -5.70
CA ALA A 433 -16.74 -10.44 -4.42
C ALA A 433 -15.21 -10.39 -4.24
N MET A 434 -14.45 -10.72 -5.28
CA MET A 434 -13.00 -10.61 -5.28
C MET A 434 -12.54 -9.15 -5.05
N PHE A 435 -13.11 -8.20 -5.78
CA PHE A 435 -12.76 -6.77 -5.64
C PHE A 435 -13.09 -6.19 -4.27
N LEU A 436 -14.09 -6.73 -3.56
CA LEU A 436 -14.43 -6.32 -2.20
C LEU A 436 -13.63 -7.07 -1.13
N ALA A 437 -13.54 -8.40 -1.25
CA ALA A 437 -12.98 -9.27 -0.22
C ALA A 437 -11.46 -9.14 -0.11
N LEU A 438 -10.72 -9.12 -1.23
CA LEU A 438 -9.25 -9.07 -1.18
C LEU A 438 -8.72 -7.81 -0.48
N PRO A 439 -9.23 -6.59 -0.77
CA PRO A 439 -8.82 -5.39 -0.05
C PRO A 439 -9.13 -5.45 1.45
N LEU A 440 -10.33 -5.91 1.83
CA LEU A 440 -10.74 -6.01 3.23
C LEU A 440 -9.86 -7.01 4.00
N LEU A 441 -9.53 -8.16 3.39
CA LEU A 441 -8.63 -9.15 3.98
C LEU A 441 -7.19 -8.63 4.09
N ALA A 442 -6.68 -7.97 3.04
CA ALA A 442 -5.35 -7.39 3.02
C ALA A 442 -5.16 -6.35 4.14
N VAL A 443 -6.15 -5.47 4.32
CA VAL A 443 -6.16 -4.44 5.37
C VAL A 443 -6.48 -5.02 6.74
N GLY A 444 -7.25 -6.12 6.81
CA GLY A 444 -7.75 -6.71 8.05
C GLY A 444 -8.98 -6.03 8.61
N GLY A 445 -9.85 -5.54 7.72
CA GLY A 445 -11.04 -4.77 8.04
C GLY A 445 -11.15 -3.51 7.19
N VAL A 446 -11.98 -2.56 7.66
CA VAL A 446 -12.30 -1.31 6.92
C VAL A 446 -11.25 -0.21 7.15
N ASP A 447 -10.55 -0.21 8.29
CA ASP A 447 -9.54 0.80 8.62
C ASP A 447 -8.38 0.19 9.42
N LEU A 448 -7.18 0.72 9.20
CA LEU A 448 -5.99 0.44 10.00
C LEU A 448 -6.04 1.12 11.38
N LYS A 449 -7.13 1.81 11.75
CA LYS A 449 -7.32 2.39 13.10
C LYS A 449 -7.02 1.38 14.21
N GLY A 450 -7.38 0.12 13.99
CA GLY A 450 -7.15 -0.97 14.94
C GLY A 450 -5.68 -1.11 15.35
N THR A 451 -4.73 -0.94 14.43
CA THR A 451 -3.31 -1.15 14.73
C THR A 451 -2.77 -0.08 15.67
N TRP A 452 -3.10 1.21 15.45
CA TRP A 452 -2.71 2.29 16.37
C TRP A 452 -3.37 2.15 17.73
N SER A 453 -4.66 1.80 17.78
CA SER A 453 -5.37 1.57 19.03
C SER A 453 -4.77 0.42 19.84
N GLN A 454 -4.46 -0.71 19.17
CA GLN A 454 -3.77 -1.84 19.80
C GLN A 454 -2.37 -1.45 20.29
N PHE A 455 -1.65 -0.62 19.55
CA PHE A 455 -0.34 -0.11 19.98
C PHE A 455 -0.45 0.74 21.24
N LYS A 456 -1.39 1.70 21.29
CA LYS A 456 -1.63 2.50 22.50
C LYS A 456 -2.02 1.63 23.70
N GLN A 457 -2.88 0.64 23.48
CA GLN A 457 -3.27 -0.32 24.52
C GLN A 457 -2.08 -1.15 25.01
N SER A 458 -1.17 -1.52 24.11
CA SER A 458 0.06 -2.22 24.48
C SER A 458 0.99 -1.32 25.31
N ILE A 459 1.10 -0.03 24.96
CA ILE A 459 1.85 0.95 25.76
C ILE A 459 1.22 1.11 27.15
N SER A 460 -0.10 1.23 27.25
CA SER A 460 -0.77 1.37 28.55
C SER A 460 -0.59 0.13 29.44
N GLN A 461 -0.48 -1.06 28.84
CA GLN A 461 -0.22 -2.30 29.57
C GLN A 461 1.24 -2.43 30.06
N MET A 462 2.19 -1.70 29.46
CA MET A 462 3.58 -1.64 29.92
C MET A 462 3.81 -0.62 31.05
N ARG A 463 2.76 0.05 31.53
CA ARG A 463 2.87 1.05 32.59
C ARG A 463 3.40 0.40 33.88
N CYS A 464 4.38 1.05 34.51
CA CYS A 464 4.95 0.66 35.80
C CYS A 464 4.90 1.86 36.74
N GLU A 465 4.59 1.63 38.01
CA GLU A 465 4.46 2.67 39.04
C GLU A 465 5.72 3.54 39.19
N THR A 466 6.90 2.95 38.97
CA THR A 466 8.19 3.68 39.10
C THR A 466 8.41 4.74 38.02
N HIS A 467 7.78 4.60 36.85
CA HIS A 467 7.99 5.47 35.69
C HIS A 467 6.68 6.03 35.15
N ASP A 468 5.73 6.27 36.04
CA ASP A 468 4.37 6.65 35.69
C ASP A 468 4.29 7.93 34.84
N ALA A 469 5.01 8.96 35.28
CA ALA A 469 5.11 10.25 34.57
C ALA A 469 5.76 10.15 33.18
N PHE A 470 6.62 9.15 32.96
CA PHE A 470 7.18 8.87 31.63
C PHE A 470 6.10 8.30 30.71
N TRP A 471 5.37 7.29 31.17
CA TRP A 471 4.32 6.64 30.38
C TRP A 471 3.16 7.60 30.05
N ASP A 472 2.76 8.46 30.99
CA ASP A 472 1.74 9.48 30.74
C ASP A 472 2.18 10.47 29.65
N LYS A 473 3.45 10.91 29.66
CA LYS A 473 4.01 11.79 28.62
C LYS A 473 4.09 11.13 27.25
N ILE A 474 4.30 9.82 27.19
CA ILE A 474 4.32 9.04 25.94
C ILE A 474 2.89 8.80 25.43
N LEU A 475 1.95 8.44 26.31
CA LEU A 475 0.56 8.25 25.94
C LEU A 475 -0.07 9.55 25.44
N ALA A 476 0.17 10.67 26.13
CA ALA A 476 -0.27 11.99 25.68
C ALA A 476 0.27 12.32 24.28
N PHE A 477 1.57 12.04 24.04
CA PHE A 477 2.16 12.21 22.71
C PHE A 477 1.49 11.31 21.64
N CYS A 478 1.17 10.06 21.97
CA CYS A 478 0.45 9.16 21.07
C CYS A 478 -1.00 9.59 20.79
N GLU A 479 -1.62 10.34 21.69
CA GLU A 479 -2.95 10.92 21.49
C GLU A 479 -2.89 12.15 20.57
N GLU A 480 -1.93 13.05 20.83
CA GLU A 480 -1.67 14.23 19.99
C GLU A 480 -1.32 13.84 18.54
N GLN A 481 -0.47 12.83 18.37
CA GLN A 481 -0.02 12.34 17.05
C GLN A 481 -0.96 11.32 16.41
N SER A 482 -2.14 11.08 17.00
CA SER A 482 -3.04 10.06 16.49
C SER A 482 -3.42 10.36 15.02
N PRO A 483 -3.14 9.45 14.07
CA PRO A 483 -3.41 9.69 12.65
C PRO A 483 -4.91 9.49 12.37
N VAL A 484 -5.79 10.27 13.00
CA VAL A 484 -7.24 10.12 12.89
C VAL A 484 -7.73 10.79 11.61
N THR A 485 -8.00 9.98 10.59
CA THR A 485 -8.86 10.39 9.48
C THR A 485 -10.32 10.28 9.92
N LYS A 486 -11.05 11.40 9.90
CA LYS A 486 -12.51 11.38 10.10
C LYS A 486 -13.13 10.82 8.83
N VAL A 487 -13.59 9.58 8.87
CA VAL A 487 -14.24 8.87 7.76
C VAL A 487 -15.69 9.36 7.60
N LYS A 488 -15.88 10.67 7.40
CA LYS A 488 -17.21 11.26 7.10
C LYS A 488 -17.65 10.98 5.66
N MET A 489 -16.73 10.54 4.81
CA MET A 489 -16.94 10.34 3.37
C MET A 489 -17.74 9.07 3.06
N LEU A 490 -17.60 7.99 3.85
CA LEU A 490 -18.34 6.73 3.63
C LEU A 490 -19.85 6.92 3.82
N THR A 491 -20.26 7.63 4.87
CA THR A 491 -21.66 7.98 5.11
C THR A 491 -22.26 8.82 3.98
N LEU A 492 -21.47 9.72 3.39
CA LEU A 492 -21.90 10.53 2.25
C LEU A 492 -22.04 9.68 0.98
N MET A 493 -21.11 8.75 0.76
CA MET A 493 -21.15 7.80 -0.35
C MET A 493 -22.37 6.88 -0.28
N PHE A 494 -22.64 6.28 0.88
CA PHE A 494 -23.83 5.46 1.08
C PHE A 494 -25.14 6.25 0.94
N SER A 495 -25.15 7.50 1.40
CA SER A 495 -26.30 8.40 1.21
C SER A 495 -26.58 8.69 -0.26
N ALA A 496 -25.54 9.01 -1.05
CA ALA A 496 -25.67 9.22 -2.49
C ALA A 496 -26.14 7.93 -3.22
N LEU A 497 -25.68 6.77 -2.76
CA LEU A 497 -26.08 5.47 -3.28
C LEU A 497 -27.57 5.17 -3.02
N GLY A 498 -28.02 5.42 -1.80
CA GLY A 498 -29.44 5.29 -1.42
C GLY A 498 -30.33 6.24 -2.21
N LEU A 499 -29.85 7.46 -2.48
CA LEU A 499 -30.58 8.45 -3.26
C LEU A 499 -30.67 8.04 -4.74
N PHE A 500 -29.61 7.48 -5.31
CA PHE A 500 -29.61 6.91 -6.66
C PHE A 500 -30.59 5.73 -6.80
N LEU A 501 -30.53 4.78 -5.88
CA LEU A 501 -31.46 3.64 -5.84
C LEU A 501 -32.91 4.10 -5.67
N GLY A 502 -33.16 5.05 -4.77
CA GLY A 502 -34.50 5.60 -4.54
C GLY A 502 -35.07 6.33 -5.75
N LEU A 503 -34.26 7.13 -6.45
CA LEU A 503 -34.69 7.81 -7.67
C LEU A 503 -35.01 6.81 -8.79
N HIS A 504 -34.20 5.77 -8.99
CA HIS A 504 -34.44 4.81 -10.07
C HIS A 504 -35.64 3.91 -9.82
N LEU A 505 -35.81 3.41 -8.59
CA LEU A 505 -37.01 2.64 -8.21
C LEU A 505 -38.28 3.49 -8.33
N SER A 506 -38.20 4.80 -8.13
CA SER A 506 -39.33 5.71 -8.31
C SER A 506 -39.64 6.03 -9.78
N MET A 507 -38.63 6.00 -10.66
CA MET A 507 -38.75 6.36 -12.09
C MET A 507 -39.27 5.21 -12.96
N GLU A 508 -39.35 3.98 -12.45
CA GLU A 508 -39.84 2.83 -13.22
C GLU A 508 -41.34 2.94 -13.60
N ASN A 509 -42.06 3.91 -13.02
CA ASN A 509 -43.42 4.30 -13.42
C ASN A 509 -43.47 5.47 -14.43
N GLN A 510 -42.34 5.97 -14.94
CA GLN A 510 -42.30 7.03 -15.94
C GLN A 510 -41.57 6.56 -17.20
N ASP A 511 -42.32 6.24 -18.25
CA ASP A 511 -41.80 5.99 -19.58
C ASP A 511 -41.22 7.28 -20.17
N VAL A 512 -39.93 7.50 -19.96
CA VAL A 512 -39.20 8.57 -20.65
C VAL A 512 -38.97 8.14 -22.10
N TYR A 513 -39.85 8.59 -22.99
CA TYR A 513 -39.62 8.61 -24.43
C TYR A 513 -38.39 9.49 -24.71
N MET A 514 -37.24 8.89 -25.02
CA MET A 514 -36.20 9.62 -25.75
C MET A 514 -36.61 9.66 -27.23
N PRO A 515 -36.66 10.84 -27.87
CA PRO A 515 -36.88 10.92 -29.30
C PRO A 515 -35.68 10.25 -29.99
N THR A 516 -35.91 9.07 -30.55
CA THR A 516 -34.99 8.47 -31.50
C THR A 516 -34.86 9.43 -32.67
N GLN A 517 -33.64 9.92 -32.87
CA GLN A 517 -33.24 10.71 -34.02
C GLN A 517 -33.14 9.79 -35.24
N GLU A 518 -34.26 9.17 -35.63
CA GLU A 518 -34.40 8.51 -36.92
C GLU A 518 -34.90 9.54 -37.94
N THR A 519 -34.41 9.39 -39.17
CA THR A 519 -34.76 10.12 -40.40
C THR A 519 -34.15 11.52 -40.59
N HIS A 520 -32.84 11.58 -40.88
CA HIS A 520 -32.31 12.62 -41.79
C HIS A 520 -31.02 12.17 -42.53
N PHE A 521 -30.89 10.89 -42.90
CA PHE A 521 -29.93 10.50 -43.93
C PHE A 521 -30.52 9.37 -44.77
N LEU A 522 -30.54 9.58 -46.09
CA LEU A 522 -30.94 8.69 -47.21
C LEU A 522 -32.34 8.93 -47.80
N THR A 523 -32.43 9.98 -48.61
CA THR A 523 -33.08 9.90 -49.93
C THR A 523 -32.03 10.26 -50.99
N PRO A 524 -31.51 9.32 -51.79
CA PRO A 524 -30.91 9.69 -53.06
C PRO A 524 -32.03 10.09 -54.03
N PRO A 525 -31.88 11.18 -54.82
CA PRO A 525 -32.86 11.52 -55.83
C PRO A 525 -32.76 10.54 -57.00
N ASP A 526 -33.84 9.82 -57.25
CA ASP A 526 -34.15 9.28 -58.57
C ASP A 526 -34.21 10.45 -59.56
N ASN A 527 -33.36 10.43 -60.59
CA ASN A 527 -33.60 10.96 -61.94
C ASN A 527 -32.29 11.01 -62.75
N ALA A 528 -32.10 10.07 -63.68
CA ALA A 528 -31.51 10.33 -65.00
C ALA A 528 -31.61 9.09 -65.89
N SER A 529 -32.77 8.95 -66.51
CA SER A 529 -32.95 8.26 -67.78
C SER A 529 -32.16 8.97 -68.89
N TYR A 530 -31.25 8.26 -69.57
CA TYR A 530 -30.92 8.53 -70.97
C TYR A 530 -30.67 7.21 -71.73
N PHE A 531 -31.55 6.98 -72.72
CA PHE A 531 -31.30 6.26 -73.98
C PHE A 531 -29.96 6.72 -74.61
N THR A 532 -29.22 5.97 -75.43
CA THR A 532 -29.56 5.42 -76.77
C THR A 532 -28.38 4.59 -77.31
N HIS A 533 -28.72 3.52 -78.02
CA HIS A 533 -28.18 2.98 -79.29
C HIS A 533 -26.68 2.70 -79.56
N SER A 534 -26.54 1.56 -80.27
CA SER A 534 -25.47 1.03 -81.14
C SER A 534 -24.20 0.50 -80.49
#